data_AF-A0A839JCM0-F1
#
_entry.id   AF-A0A839JCM0-F1
#
_cell.length_a   1.000
_cell.length_b   1.000
_cell.length_c   1.000
_cell.angle_alpha   90.00
_cell.angle_beta   90.00
_cell.angle_gamma   90.00
#
_symmetry.space_group_name_H-M   'P 1'
#
loop_
_entity.id
_entity.type
_entity.pdbx_description
1 polymer ?
#
loop_
_entity_poly.entity_id
_entity_poly.type
_entity_poly.pdbx_seq_one_letter_code
_entity_poly.pdbx_strand_id
1 'polypeptide(L)'
;MAEVTIFHNPRCSKSRQALDEVAGAGVEPTVVQYLKEPLDRAGLVRLLAMLEDAPGALVRRDPRFKELGLTASDVETAEQVVDVLEAHPELMERPVLVKGDRAVIGRPTERVRLFIEG
;
A
#
# COMPACT_ATOMS: atom_id res chain seq x y z
N MET A 1 -5.02 20.30 -7.61
CA MET A 1 -5.46 19.07 -6.92
C MET A 1 -4.23 18.20 -6.79
N ALA A 2 -3.93 17.66 -5.60
CA ALA A 2 -2.80 16.76 -5.45
C ALA A 2 -3.05 15.49 -6.26
N GLU A 3 -2.06 15.02 -7.02
CA GLU A 3 -2.15 13.77 -7.75
C GLU A 3 -2.29 12.60 -6.75
N VAL A 4 -3.27 11.73 -6.99
CA VAL A 4 -3.49 10.53 -6.17
C VAL A 4 -2.90 9.34 -6.91
N THR A 5 -2.02 8.59 -6.25
CA THR A 5 -1.54 7.30 -6.75
C THR A 5 -2.16 6.18 -5.94
N ILE A 6 -2.61 5.11 -6.61
CA ILE A 6 -3.12 3.90 -5.98
C ILE A 6 -2.29 2.68 -6.39
N PHE A 7 -1.68 2.03 -5.40
CA PHE A 7 -1.06 0.73 -5.58
C PHE A 7 -2.14 -0.35 -5.55
N HIS A 8 -2.43 -0.89 -6.73
CA HIS A 8 -3.63 -1.66 -7.01
C HIS A 8 -3.31 -3.10 -7.40
N ASN A 9 -4.18 -4.03 -6.99
CA ASN A 9 -4.18 -5.40 -7.50
C ASN A 9 -5.57 -5.73 -8.10
N PRO A 10 -5.68 -5.91 -9.44
CA PRO A 10 -6.94 -6.19 -10.12
C PRO A 10 -7.67 -7.42 -9.63
N ARG A 11 -6.96 -8.40 -9.05
CA ARG A 11 -7.57 -9.64 -8.52
C ARG A 11 -8.19 -9.45 -7.13
N CYS A 12 -7.92 -8.35 -6.43
CA CYS A 12 -8.41 -8.10 -5.08
C CYS A 12 -9.67 -7.23 -5.07
N SER A 13 -10.78 -7.75 -4.54
CA SER A 13 -12.07 -7.04 -4.46
C SER A 13 -11.98 -5.71 -3.71
N LYS A 14 -11.26 -5.66 -2.58
CA LYS A 14 -11.04 -4.43 -1.82
C LYS A 14 -10.21 -3.40 -2.57
N SER A 15 -9.26 -3.84 -3.38
CA SER A 15 -8.46 -2.95 -4.22
C SER A 15 -9.26 -2.37 -5.38
N ARG A 16 -10.22 -3.12 -5.93
CA ARG A 16 -11.19 -2.60 -6.93
C ARG A 16 -12.17 -1.61 -6.31
N GLN A 17 -12.75 -1.94 -5.16
CA GLN A 17 -13.63 -1.02 -4.42
C GLN A 17 -12.94 0.32 -4.14
N ALA A 18 -11.68 0.31 -3.70
CA ALA A 18 -10.96 1.56 -3.48
C ALA A 18 -10.74 2.38 -4.76
N LEU A 19 -10.50 1.72 -5.91
CA LEU A 19 -10.40 2.42 -7.18
C LEU A 19 -11.75 3.07 -7.56
N ASP A 20 -12.85 2.36 -7.34
CA ASP A 20 -14.21 2.87 -7.57
C ASP A 20 -14.53 4.06 -6.64
N GLU A 21 -14.11 4.02 -5.37
CA GLU A 21 -14.25 5.15 -4.44
C GLU A 21 -13.47 6.39 -4.91
N VAL A 22 -12.23 6.21 -5.40
CA VAL A 22 -11.43 7.33 -5.92
C VAL A 22 -12.11 7.95 -7.14
N ALA A 23 -12.57 7.12 -8.08
CA ALA A 23 -13.28 7.58 -9.27
C ALA A 23 -14.62 8.25 -8.91
N GLY A 24 -15.34 7.71 -7.92
CA GLY A 24 -16.59 8.26 -7.40
C GLY A 24 -16.44 9.64 -6.75
N ALA A 25 -15.26 9.95 -6.22
CA ALA A 25 -14.90 11.27 -5.72
C ALA A 25 -14.51 12.27 -6.84
N GLY A 26 -14.57 11.87 -8.12
CA GLY A 26 -14.20 12.71 -9.26
C GLY A 26 -12.68 12.89 -9.43
N VAL A 27 -11.88 12.03 -8.81
CA VAL A 27 -10.42 12.04 -8.92
C VAL A 27 -9.98 10.97 -9.90
N GLU A 28 -9.10 11.31 -10.83
CA GLU A 28 -8.43 10.35 -11.70
C GLU A 28 -7.09 9.94 -11.07
N PRO A 29 -6.96 8.72 -10.49
CA PRO A 29 -5.72 8.32 -9.88
C PRO A 29 -4.73 7.76 -10.89
N THR A 30 -3.44 7.91 -10.59
CA THR A 30 -2.39 7.08 -11.18
C THR A 30 -2.47 5.68 -10.60
N VAL A 31 -2.78 4.68 -11.43
CA VAL A 31 -2.92 3.29 -10.99
C VAL A 31 -1.61 2.53 -11.21
N VAL A 32 -0.95 2.10 -10.14
CA VAL A 32 0.28 1.30 -10.20
C VAL A 32 -0.03 -0.15 -9.85
N GLN A 33 0.17 -1.07 -10.80
CA GLN A 33 0.04 -2.51 -10.54
C GLN A 33 1.34 -3.03 -9.89
N TYR A 34 1.47 -2.82 -8.58
CA TYR A 34 2.71 -3.08 -7.83
C TYR A 34 3.27 -4.51 -7.93
N LEU A 35 2.46 -5.49 -8.33
CA LEU A 35 2.95 -6.86 -8.59
C LEU A 35 3.61 -7.03 -9.96
N LYS A 36 3.30 -6.14 -10.91
CA LYS A 36 3.95 -6.09 -12.23
C LYS A 36 5.14 -5.13 -12.21
N GLU A 37 4.96 -4.00 -11.54
CA GLU A 37 5.96 -2.94 -11.39
C GLU A 37 6.17 -2.68 -9.90
N PRO A 38 6.94 -3.55 -9.22
CA PRO A 38 7.22 -3.38 -7.80
C PRO A 38 8.03 -2.12 -7.56
N LEU A 39 7.83 -1.52 -6.39
CA LEU A 39 8.66 -0.41 -5.92
C LEU A 39 10.08 -0.90 -5.68
N ASP A 40 11.05 -0.10 -6.09
CA ASP A 40 12.44 -0.30 -5.67
C ASP A 40 12.62 0.10 -4.20
N ARG A 41 13.79 -0.22 -3.64
CA ARG A 41 14.14 0.12 -2.26
C ARG A 41 13.88 1.59 -1.92
N ALA A 42 14.30 2.49 -2.81
CA ALA A 42 14.11 3.93 -2.62
C ALA A 42 12.62 4.32 -2.62
N GLY A 43 11.82 3.70 -3.49
CA GLY A 43 10.37 3.83 -3.54
C GLY A 43 9.69 3.35 -2.27
N LEU A 44 10.10 2.20 -1.73
CA LEU A 44 9.58 1.66 -0.48
C LEU A 44 9.90 2.56 0.72
N VAL A 45 11.15 3.05 0.82
CA VAL A 45 11.57 4.01 1.86
C VAL A 45 10.73 5.28 1.79
N ARG A 46 10.53 5.83 0.59
CA ARG A 46 9.66 7.01 0.39
C ARG A 46 8.22 6.73 0.79
N LEU A 47 7.67 5.60 0.36
CA LEU A 47 6.30 5.21 0.69
C LEU A 47 6.10 5.10 2.21
N LEU A 48 7.03 4.46 2.92
CA LEU A 48 6.98 4.34 4.38
C LEU A 48 7.13 5.69 5.09
N ALA A 49 7.96 6.60 4.58
CA ALA A 49 8.09 7.94 5.14
C ALA A 49 6.80 8.76 5.04
N MET A 50 5.98 8.49 4.03
CA MET A 50 4.66 9.11 3.84
C MET A 50 3.54 8.37 4.57
N LEU A 51 3.77 7.12 5.00
CA LEU A 51 2.74 6.25 5.55
C LEU A 51 2.31 6.72 6.93
N GLU A 52 1.02 6.96 7.11
CA GLU A 52 0.44 7.35 8.40
C GLU A 52 0.26 6.15 9.35
N ASP A 53 0.13 4.96 8.78
CA ASP A 53 0.04 3.70 9.52
C ASP A 53 1.44 3.23 9.97
N ALA A 54 1.51 2.38 10.99
CA ALA A 54 2.78 1.81 11.45
C ALA A 54 3.50 1.07 10.29
N PRO A 55 4.84 1.09 10.20
CA PRO A 55 5.57 0.48 9.07
C PRO A 55 5.17 -0.97 8.80
N GLY A 56 5.08 -1.79 9.85
CA GLY A 56 4.68 -3.20 9.74
C GLY A 56 3.25 -3.43 9.24
N ALA A 57 2.38 -2.41 9.25
CA ALA A 57 1.03 -2.50 8.69
C ALA A 57 1.06 -2.58 7.15
N LEU A 58 2.13 -2.07 6.51
CA LEU A 58 2.33 -2.19 5.06
C LEU A 58 2.60 -3.65 4.64
N VAL A 59 2.96 -4.53 5.57
CA VAL A 59 3.23 -5.95 5.28
C VAL A 59 2.03 -6.80 5.66
N ARG A 60 1.49 -7.48 4.65
CA ARG A 60 0.34 -8.36 4.76
C ARG A 60 0.70 -9.64 5.52
N ARG A 61 -0.06 -9.93 6.57
CA ARG A 61 0.11 -11.11 7.43
C ARG A 61 -0.75 -12.29 7.00
N ASP A 62 -0.67 -12.68 5.73
CA ASP A 62 -1.41 -13.83 5.18
C ASP A 62 -0.63 -15.16 5.36
N PRO A 63 -1.16 -16.32 4.96
CA PRO A 63 -0.43 -17.59 5.07
C PRO A 63 0.94 -17.57 4.37
N ARG A 64 1.07 -16.81 3.27
CA ARG A 64 2.33 -16.67 2.54
C ARG A 64 3.43 -16.06 3.40
N PHE A 65 3.08 -15.10 4.25
CA PHE A 65 4.00 -14.52 5.23
C PHE A 65 4.65 -15.59 6.12
N LYS A 66 3.85 -16.53 6.63
CA LYS A 66 4.34 -17.64 7.48
C LYS A 66 5.08 -18.71 6.68
N GLU A 67 4.62 -19.03 5.47
CA GLU A 67 5.30 -19.99 4.57
C GLU A 67 6.71 -19.54 4.18
N LEU A 68 6.94 -18.22 4.12
CA LEU A 68 8.26 -17.62 3.91
C LEU A 68 9.14 -17.63 5.17
N GLY A 69 8.65 -18.16 6.29
CA GLY A 69 9.39 -18.22 7.56
C GLY A 69 9.46 -16.88 8.29
N LEU A 70 8.70 -15.87 7.86
CA LEU A 70 8.72 -14.55 8.47
C LEU A 70 7.84 -14.50 9.73
N THR A 71 8.22 -13.62 10.65
CA THR A 71 7.63 -13.44 11.97
C THR A 71 7.28 -11.97 12.23
N ALA A 72 6.65 -11.69 13.38
CA ALA A 72 6.31 -10.32 13.73
C ALA A 72 7.56 -9.42 13.86
N SER A 73 8.66 -9.97 14.38
CA SER A 73 9.94 -9.28 14.58
C SER A 73 10.66 -8.89 13.30
N ASP A 74 10.31 -9.50 12.17
CA ASP A 74 10.95 -9.24 10.88
C ASP A 74 10.43 -7.98 10.18
N VAL A 75 9.49 -7.23 10.79
CA VAL A 75 8.88 -6.03 10.19
C VAL A 75 8.49 -4.97 11.25
N GLU A 76 9.27 -4.88 12.32
CA GLU A 76 9.05 -3.91 13.40
C GLU A 76 9.54 -2.50 13.01
N THR A 77 10.60 -2.44 12.20
CA THR A 77 11.23 -1.20 11.74
C THR A 77 10.95 -0.93 10.26
N ALA A 78 11.12 0.33 9.85
CA ALA A 78 10.98 0.70 8.45
C ALA A 78 12.01 -0.01 7.57
N GLU A 79 13.27 -0.12 8.00
CA GLU A 79 14.30 -0.84 7.24
C GLU A 79 13.94 -2.31 7.03
N GLN A 80 13.49 -2.99 8.08
CA GLN A 80 13.04 -4.38 8.00
C GLN A 80 11.86 -4.58 7.04
N VAL A 81 10.88 -3.66 7.08
CA VAL A 81 9.75 -3.69 6.14
C VAL A 81 10.23 -3.52 4.70
N VAL A 82 11.18 -2.60 4.45
CA VAL A 82 11.78 -2.42 3.13
C VAL A 82 12.46 -3.70 2.66
N ASP A 83 13.28 -4.33 3.51
CA ASP A 83 13.98 -5.58 3.17
C ASP A 83 12.99 -6.70 2.81
N VAL A 84 11.93 -6.86 3.60
CA VAL A 84 10.89 -7.87 3.35
C VAL A 84 10.14 -7.59 2.04
N LEU A 85 9.75 -6.34 1.77
CA LEU A 85 8.97 -5.98 0.59
C LEU A 85 9.79 -5.92 -0.69
N GLU A 86 11.08 -5.63 -0.60
CA GLU A 86 12.01 -5.72 -1.73
C GLU A 86 12.20 -7.19 -2.16
N ALA A 87 12.34 -8.11 -1.19
CA ALA A 87 12.45 -9.54 -1.47
C ALA A 87 11.12 -10.18 -1.87
N HIS A 88 10.00 -9.71 -1.29
CA HIS A 88 8.67 -10.28 -1.46
C HIS A 88 7.60 -9.20 -1.71
N PRO A 89 7.57 -8.57 -2.90
CA PRO A 89 6.61 -7.52 -3.20
C PRO A 89 5.15 -7.96 -3.06
N GLU A 90 4.85 -9.26 -3.18
CA GLU A 90 3.51 -9.80 -2.99
C GLU A 90 2.96 -9.67 -1.57
N LEU A 91 3.84 -9.45 -0.59
CA LEU A 91 3.48 -9.19 0.80
C LEU A 91 3.07 -7.75 1.04
N MET A 92 3.26 -6.82 0.10
CA MET A 92 2.76 -5.46 0.28
C MET A 92 1.23 -5.46 0.41
N GLU A 93 0.75 -4.77 1.44
CA GLU A 93 -0.67 -4.58 1.71
C GLU A 93 -1.31 -3.78 0.56
N ARG A 94 -2.62 -3.94 0.38
CA ARG A 94 -3.35 -3.33 -0.73
C ARG A 94 -4.81 -3.08 -0.39
N PRO A 95 -5.44 -2.03 -0.91
CA PRO A 95 -4.83 -0.94 -1.68
C PRO A 95 -4.03 0.01 -0.78
N VAL A 96 -2.97 0.61 -1.32
CA VAL A 96 -2.25 1.72 -0.68
C VAL A 96 -2.44 2.95 -1.54
N LEU A 97 -2.79 4.07 -0.91
CA LEU A 97 -3.01 5.34 -1.58
C LEU A 97 -1.92 6.32 -1.17
N VAL A 98 -1.47 7.12 -2.12
CA VAL A 98 -0.54 8.22 -1.92
C VAL A 98 -1.18 9.49 -2.46
N LYS A 99 -1.19 10.56 -1.68
CA LYS A 99 -1.70 11.88 -2.06
C LYS A 99 -0.76 12.94 -1.51
N GLY A 100 -0.03 13.62 -2.38
CA GLY A 100 1.03 14.54 -1.96
C GLY A 100 2.14 13.81 -1.21
N ASP A 101 2.38 14.21 0.04
CA ASP A 101 3.38 13.68 0.96
C ASP A 101 2.81 12.69 2.01
N ARG A 102 1.56 12.25 1.81
CA ARG A 102 0.87 11.34 2.72
C ARG A 102 0.50 10.05 2.01
N ALA A 103 0.48 8.96 2.76
CA ALA A 103 0.06 7.65 2.30
C ALA A 103 -0.75 6.90 3.37
N VAL A 104 -1.74 6.14 2.92
CA VAL A 104 -2.61 5.33 3.81
C VAL A 104 -2.89 3.96 3.22
N ILE A 105 -3.13 2.99 4.10
CA ILE A 105 -3.70 1.71 3.71
C ILE A 105 -5.22 1.87 3.62
N GLY A 106 -5.78 1.61 2.45
CA GLY A 106 -7.22 1.73 2.14
C GLY A 106 -8.06 0.58 2.70
N ARG A 107 -7.76 0.13 3.92
CA ARG A 107 -8.49 -0.93 4.62
C ARG A 107 -8.88 -0.46 6.03
N PRO A 108 -10.17 -0.28 6.33
CA PRO A 108 -11.33 -0.57 5.49
C PRO A 108 -11.51 0.46 4.35
N THR A 109 -12.34 0.15 3.34
CA THR A 109 -12.45 0.93 2.10
C THR A 109 -12.89 2.38 2.35
N GLU A 110 -13.65 2.63 3.41
CA GLU A 110 -14.13 3.97 3.80
C GLU A 110 -12.97 4.93 4.10
N ARG A 111 -11.79 4.42 4.51
CA ARG A 111 -10.58 5.24 4.68
C ARG A 111 -10.12 5.90 3.39
N VAL A 112 -10.38 5.26 2.25
CA VAL A 112 -10.00 5.76 0.92
C VAL A 112 -10.64 7.10 0.65
N ARG A 113 -11.96 7.17 0.83
CA ARG A 113 -12.74 8.37 0.59
C ARG A 113 -12.34 9.51 1.53
N LEU A 114 -12.22 9.22 2.83
CA LEU A 114 -11.79 10.20 3.83
C LEU A 114 -10.40 10.78 3.51
N PHE A 115 -9.47 9.94 3.04
CA PHE A 115 -8.12 10.37 2.68
C PHE A 115 -8.07 11.24 1.41
N ILE A 116 -8.94 10.96 0.45
CA ILE A 116 -9.01 11.73 -0.80
C ILE A 116 -9.71 13.07 -0.60
N GLU A 117 -10.75 13.12 0.24
CA GLU A 117 -11.50 14.34 0.54
C GLU A 117 -10.78 15.27 1.52
N GLY A 118 -9.96 14.74 2.43
CA GLY A 118 -9.17 15.50 3.41
C GLY A 118 -7.86 16.06 2.86
#